data_AF-A0A2N8UMZ5-F1
#
_entry.id   AF-A0A2N8UMZ5-F1
#
_cell.length_a   1.000
_cell.length_b   1.000
_cell.length_c   1.000
_cell.angle_alpha   90.00
_cell.angle_beta   90.00
_cell.angle_gamma   90.00
#
_symmetry.space_group_name_H-M   'P 1'
#
loop_
_entity.id
_entity.type
_entity.pdbx_description
1 polymer ?
#
loop_
_entity_poly.entity_id
_entity_poly.type
_entity_poly.pdbx_seq_one_letter_code
_entity_poly.pdbx_strand_id
1 'polypeptide(L)'
;MKITIALSASLLFLASIVAASSLNEVKTDIIAIDTAVGNLYQHTQVQNLNYFTGLAIRQAADDLTAKIKAGAGCVQQLSEKPSDKDANLMLWTLGKTEGKVKLVVDDMIRLKPQFEKLGVVAIASQSVAAFQQETQSFAAQLVKLAPAKEQSSATKLAGQFNQDLKRCNDAYNAPASTGASTGVQAAPVTGGTGQPATSKDSGARASGAAGGGGDAVAGDKPHGLVKRRSKHGRKEDGQVA
;
A
#
# COMPACT_ATOMS: atom_id res chain seq x y z
N MET A 1 -4.42 3.02 33.63
CA MET A 1 -4.63 2.22 32.40
C MET A 1 -3.69 1.03 32.46
N LYS A 2 -4.22 -0.20 32.44
CA LYS A 2 -3.42 -1.43 32.48
C LYS A 2 -3.12 -1.85 31.05
N ILE A 3 -1.88 -1.64 30.61
CA ILE A 3 -1.39 -2.13 29.32
C ILE A 3 -0.87 -3.55 29.58
N THR A 4 -1.70 -4.55 29.33
CA THR A 4 -1.27 -5.94 29.31
C THR A 4 -0.55 -6.15 27.97
N ILE A 5 0.76 -5.95 27.95
CA ILE A 5 1.62 -6.37 26.85
C ILE A 5 1.72 -7.90 26.97
N ALA A 6 0.86 -8.60 26.24
CA ALA A 6 1.04 -10.03 26.03
C ALA A 6 2.29 -10.18 25.16
N LEU A 7 3.41 -10.53 25.81
CA LEU A 7 4.65 -10.91 25.17
C LEU A 7 4.37 -12.07 24.20
N SER A 8 4.48 -11.76 22.91
CA SER A 8 4.49 -12.70 21.81
C SER A 8 5.54 -13.77 22.07
N ALA A 9 5.10 -15.02 22.13
CA ALA A 9 5.96 -16.19 22.10
C ALA A 9 6.59 -16.32 20.71
N SER A 10 7.68 -15.58 20.49
CA SER A 10 8.68 -15.93 19.50
C SER A 10 9.55 -17.02 20.12
N LEU A 11 9.41 -18.29 19.74
CA LEU A 11 10.45 -19.32 19.85
C LEU A 11 9.97 -20.66 19.26
N LEU A 12 10.79 -21.20 18.35
CA LEU A 12 10.84 -22.57 17.83
C LEU A 12 9.90 -22.92 16.66
N PHE A 13 10.36 -22.66 15.43
CA PHE A 13 10.34 -23.67 14.35
C PHE A 13 11.50 -23.43 13.38
N LEU A 14 12.72 -23.62 13.86
CA LEU A 14 13.78 -24.20 13.03
C LEU A 14 13.71 -25.71 13.25
N ALA A 15 12.98 -26.42 12.39
CA ALA A 15 13.11 -27.86 12.23
C ALA A 15 12.85 -28.20 10.76
N SER A 16 13.95 -28.48 10.08
CA SER A 16 14.07 -29.05 8.75
C SER A 16 13.21 -30.30 8.56
N ILE A 17 12.06 -30.15 7.93
CA ILE A 17 11.40 -31.16 7.08
C ILE A 17 10.75 -30.35 5.96
N VAL A 18 10.79 -30.85 4.73
CA VAL A 18 9.84 -30.46 3.68
C VAL A 18 8.46 -30.98 4.11
N ALA A 19 7.93 -30.48 5.23
CA ALA A 19 6.59 -30.74 5.66
C ALA A 19 5.73 -29.83 4.81
N ALA A 20 4.83 -30.44 4.01
CA ALA A 20 3.81 -29.67 3.34
C ALA A 20 3.13 -28.78 4.40
N SER A 21 3.12 -27.48 4.18
CA SER A 21 2.43 -26.58 5.09
C SER A 21 0.96 -26.92 5.11
N SER A 22 0.30 -26.69 6.24
CA SER A 22 -1.14 -26.89 6.36
C SER A 22 -1.91 -25.61 6.04
N LEU A 23 -3.17 -25.76 5.66
CA LEU A 23 -4.10 -24.66 5.46
C LEU A 23 -4.30 -23.88 6.78
N ASN A 24 -4.12 -24.53 7.92
CA ASN A 24 -4.17 -23.86 9.22
C ASN A 24 -2.97 -22.92 9.44
N GLU A 25 -1.78 -23.30 8.97
CA GLU A 25 -0.60 -22.42 8.99
C GLU A 25 -0.82 -21.22 8.08
N VAL A 26 -1.31 -21.43 6.84
CA VAL A 26 -1.63 -20.33 5.91
C VAL A 26 -2.65 -19.36 6.54
N LYS A 27 -3.70 -19.86 7.19
CA LYS A 27 -4.67 -19.01 7.91
C LYS A 27 -4.03 -18.24 9.06
N THR A 28 -3.15 -18.89 9.81
CA THR A 28 -2.41 -18.28 10.92
C THR A 28 -1.52 -17.15 10.42
N ASP A 29 -0.83 -17.35 9.29
CA ASP A 29 0.00 -16.32 8.67
C ASP A 29 -0.83 -15.15 8.15
N ILE A 30 -2.00 -15.39 7.55
CA ILE A 30 -2.90 -14.31 7.13
C ILE A 30 -3.34 -13.46 8.34
N ILE A 31 -3.63 -14.07 9.49
CA ILE A 31 -3.96 -13.35 10.73
C ILE A 31 -2.74 -12.56 11.26
N ALA A 32 -1.55 -13.16 11.19
CA ALA A 32 -0.31 -12.50 11.58
C ALA A 32 -0.01 -11.29 10.69
N ILE A 33 -0.25 -11.39 9.39
CA ILE A 33 -0.17 -10.29 8.42
C ILE A 33 -1.18 -9.19 8.79
N ASP A 34 -2.45 -9.51 9.05
CA ASP A 34 -3.45 -8.50 9.44
C ASP A 34 -3.06 -7.74 10.73
N THR A 35 -2.47 -8.47 11.68
CA THR A 35 -1.96 -7.91 12.93
C THR A 35 -0.76 -6.99 12.68
N ALA A 36 0.21 -7.43 11.87
CA ALA A 36 1.39 -6.65 11.54
C ALA A 36 1.06 -5.39 10.72
N VAL A 37 0.09 -5.46 9.80
CA VAL A 37 -0.46 -4.28 9.10
C VAL A 37 -1.10 -3.32 10.11
N GLY A 38 -1.86 -3.84 11.07
CA GLY A 38 -2.44 -3.03 12.14
C GLY A 38 -1.38 -2.31 12.99
N ASN A 39 -0.28 -3.00 13.32
CA ASN A 39 0.84 -2.42 14.05
C ASN A 39 1.58 -1.35 13.24
N LEU A 40 1.86 -1.62 11.96
CA LEU A 40 2.45 -0.64 11.06
C LEU A 40 1.58 0.62 10.95
N TYR A 41 0.27 0.46 10.76
CA TYR A 41 -0.67 1.56 10.74
C TYR A 41 -0.59 2.44 11.98
N GLN A 42 -0.53 1.85 13.17
CA GLN A 42 -0.38 2.61 14.42
C GLN A 42 0.89 3.47 14.42
N HIS A 43 2.00 2.96 13.89
CA HIS A 43 3.26 3.69 13.82
C HIS A 43 3.28 4.77 12.73
N THR A 44 2.46 4.66 11.67
CA THR A 44 2.36 5.68 10.61
C THR A 44 1.44 6.84 10.98
N GLN A 45 0.60 6.71 12.01
CA GLN A 45 -0.32 7.77 12.47
C GLN A 45 0.36 8.97 13.17
N VAL A 46 1.68 9.10 13.06
CA VAL A 46 2.42 10.22 13.65
C VAL A 46 2.20 11.51 12.87
N GLN A 47 2.04 12.61 13.61
CA GLN A 47 1.96 13.95 13.03
C GLN A 47 3.33 14.44 12.54
N ASN A 48 4.35 14.23 13.39
CA ASN A 48 5.73 14.62 13.13
C ASN A 48 6.63 13.40 13.25
N LEU A 49 7.38 13.14 12.18
CA LEU A 49 8.36 12.09 12.06
C LEU A 49 9.69 12.59 12.66
N ASN A 50 10.26 11.79 13.53
CA ASN A 50 11.65 11.90 13.98
C ASN A 50 12.36 10.55 13.77
N TYR A 51 13.65 10.47 14.11
CA TYR A 51 14.41 9.23 13.95
C TYR A 51 13.82 8.03 14.72
N PHE A 52 13.29 8.24 15.93
CA PHE A 52 12.71 7.16 16.73
C PHE A 52 11.40 6.64 16.12
N THR A 53 10.51 7.53 15.68
CA THR A 53 9.27 7.12 15.01
C THR A 53 9.56 6.50 13.64
N GLY A 54 10.56 7.03 12.91
CA GLY A 54 11.01 6.44 11.65
C GLY A 54 11.59 5.04 11.83
N LEU A 55 12.36 4.80 12.89
CA LEU A 55 12.87 3.47 13.24
C LEU A 55 11.73 2.51 13.62
N ALA A 56 10.74 2.97 14.38
CA ALA A 56 9.58 2.15 14.74
C ALA A 56 8.74 1.75 13.51
N ILE A 57 8.50 2.69 12.58
CA ILE A 57 7.84 2.41 11.30
C ILE A 57 8.63 1.37 10.51
N ARG A 58 9.96 1.53 10.42
CA ARG A 58 10.83 0.57 9.72
C ARG A 58 10.75 -0.82 10.36
N GLN A 59 10.87 -0.92 11.68
CA GLN A 59 10.79 -2.21 12.37
C GLN A 59 9.44 -2.90 12.17
N ALA A 60 8.34 -2.14 12.19
CA ALA A 60 7.01 -2.68 11.91
C ALA A 60 6.86 -3.12 10.45
N ALA A 61 7.46 -2.40 9.49
CA ALA A 61 7.48 -2.78 8.09
C ALA A 61 8.32 -4.04 7.83
N ASP A 62 9.47 -4.17 8.50
CA ASP A 62 10.33 -5.36 8.41
C ASP A 62 9.63 -6.59 9.02
N ASP A 63 8.95 -6.45 10.16
CA ASP A 63 8.13 -7.51 10.76
C ASP A 63 7.00 -7.94 9.81
N LEU A 64 6.23 -6.98 9.27
CA LEU A 64 5.19 -7.26 8.29
C LEU A 64 5.74 -8.00 7.06
N THR A 65 6.88 -7.55 6.52
CA THR A 65 7.54 -8.19 5.37
C THR A 65 7.94 -9.62 5.72
N ALA A 66 8.46 -9.87 6.92
CA ALA A 66 8.78 -11.22 7.38
C ALA A 66 7.54 -12.12 7.47
N LYS A 67 6.39 -11.60 7.96
CA LYS A 67 5.12 -12.35 8.00
C LYS A 67 4.60 -12.68 6.61
N ILE A 68 4.70 -11.76 5.66
CA ILE A 68 4.32 -12.02 4.26
C ILE A 68 5.21 -13.09 3.65
N LYS A 69 6.54 -13.04 3.89
CA LYS A 69 7.47 -14.07 3.43
C LYS A 69 7.15 -15.45 4.01
N ALA A 70 6.84 -15.52 5.31
CA ALA A 70 6.41 -16.75 5.96
C ALA A 70 5.13 -17.30 5.32
N GLY A 71 4.10 -16.45 5.19
CA GLY A 71 2.84 -16.83 4.53
C GLY A 71 3.02 -17.26 3.09
N ALA A 72 3.90 -16.61 2.32
CA ALA A 72 4.26 -17.03 0.96
C ALA A 72 4.94 -18.40 0.98
N GLY A 73 5.88 -18.64 1.89
CA GLY A 73 6.49 -19.96 2.07
C GLY A 73 5.44 -21.05 2.34
N CYS A 74 4.52 -20.81 3.27
CA CYS A 74 3.46 -21.75 3.61
C CYS A 74 2.51 -22.01 2.43
N VAL A 75 2.16 -20.96 1.69
CA VAL A 75 1.32 -21.09 0.49
C VAL A 75 2.01 -21.90 -0.62
N GLN A 76 3.33 -21.74 -0.83
CA GLN A 76 4.08 -22.52 -1.81
C GLN A 76 4.15 -24.01 -1.45
N GLN A 77 4.23 -24.30 -0.16
CA GLN A 77 4.38 -25.66 0.36
C GLN A 77 3.03 -26.35 0.64
N LEU A 78 1.91 -25.63 0.49
CA LEU A 78 0.57 -26.16 0.68
C LEU A 78 0.25 -27.19 -0.42
N SER A 79 0.04 -28.44 -0.02
CA SER A 79 -0.35 -29.52 -0.93
C SER A 79 -1.85 -29.75 -0.98
N GLU A 80 -2.58 -29.34 0.05
CA GLU A 80 -4.04 -29.43 0.10
C GLU A 80 -4.72 -28.25 -0.62
N LYS A 81 -5.88 -28.52 -1.21
CA LYS A 81 -6.68 -27.47 -1.84
C LYS A 81 -7.63 -26.84 -0.82
N PRO A 82 -7.64 -25.50 -0.66
CA PRO A 82 -8.61 -24.83 0.20
C PRO A 82 -10.04 -25.16 -0.21
N SER A 83 -10.93 -25.39 0.76
CA SER A 83 -12.36 -25.45 0.47
C SER A 83 -12.92 -24.06 0.13
N ASP A 84 -14.11 -23.99 -0.47
CA ASP A 84 -14.83 -22.73 -0.72
C ASP A 84 -15.00 -21.91 0.59
N LYS A 85 -15.22 -22.57 1.74
CA LYS A 85 -15.37 -21.90 3.04
C LYS A 85 -14.06 -21.31 3.53
N ASP A 86 -12.96 -22.05 3.37
CA ASP A 86 -11.64 -21.59 3.78
C ASP A 86 -11.17 -20.42 2.92
N ALA A 87 -11.37 -20.51 1.61
CA ALA A 87 -11.08 -19.44 0.67
C ALA A 87 -11.88 -18.17 1.02
N ASN A 88 -13.17 -18.30 1.31
CA ASN A 88 -14.00 -17.17 1.74
C ASN A 88 -13.49 -16.52 3.03
N LEU A 89 -13.09 -17.31 4.03
CA LEU A 89 -12.54 -16.78 5.27
C LEU A 89 -11.22 -16.03 5.05
N MET A 90 -10.32 -16.61 4.24
CA MET A 90 -9.04 -15.99 3.89
C MET A 90 -9.26 -14.68 3.11
N LEU A 91 -10.14 -14.68 2.11
CA LEU A 91 -10.47 -13.49 1.33
C LEU A 91 -11.15 -12.41 2.16
N TRP A 92 -12.06 -12.78 3.06
CA TRP A 92 -12.70 -11.82 3.96
C TRP A 92 -11.68 -11.15 4.88
N THR A 93 -10.75 -11.94 5.44
CA THR A 93 -9.69 -11.42 6.32
C THR A 93 -8.78 -10.48 5.55
N LEU A 94 -8.27 -10.92 4.40
CA LEU A 94 -7.43 -10.10 3.53
C LEU A 94 -8.15 -8.85 3.00
N GLY A 95 -9.46 -8.92 2.74
CA GLY A 95 -10.27 -7.77 2.36
C GLY A 95 -10.33 -6.70 3.44
N LYS A 96 -10.38 -7.10 4.73
CA LYS A 96 -10.25 -6.15 5.85
C LYS A 96 -8.83 -5.59 5.97
N THR A 97 -7.83 -6.42 5.72
CA THR A 97 -6.43 -6.01 5.72
C THR A 97 -6.14 -5.01 4.61
N GLU A 98 -6.74 -5.14 3.43
CA GLU A 98 -6.60 -4.19 2.31
C GLU A 98 -7.00 -2.77 2.71
N GLY A 99 -8.14 -2.63 3.41
CA GLY A 99 -8.57 -1.32 3.90
C GLY A 99 -7.54 -0.66 4.83
N LYS A 100 -6.83 -1.45 5.65
CA LYS A 100 -5.74 -0.93 6.50
C LYS A 100 -4.48 -0.64 5.69
N VAL A 101 -4.10 -1.50 4.74
CA VAL A 101 -2.93 -1.28 3.87
C VAL A 101 -3.09 0.01 3.08
N LYS A 102 -4.29 0.30 2.57
CA LYS A 102 -4.58 1.56 1.90
C LYS A 102 -4.31 2.77 2.80
N LEU A 103 -4.75 2.72 4.06
CA LEU A 103 -4.49 3.78 5.04
C LEU A 103 -3.00 3.92 5.34
N VAL A 104 -2.28 2.80 5.50
CA VAL A 104 -0.80 2.80 5.66
C VAL A 104 -0.13 3.45 4.45
N VAL A 105 -0.56 3.12 3.24
CA VAL A 105 -0.04 3.72 2.00
C VAL A 105 -0.25 5.24 2.00
N ASP A 106 -1.46 5.69 2.33
CA ASP A 106 -1.78 7.12 2.39
C ASP A 106 -0.92 7.85 3.43
N ASP A 107 -0.74 7.26 4.61
CA ASP A 107 0.13 7.82 5.64
C ASP A 107 1.60 7.83 5.24
N MET A 108 2.12 6.76 4.62
CA MET A 108 3.49 6.71 4.15
C MET A 108 3.76 7.78 3.09
N ILE A 109 2.85 7.95 2.12
CA ILE A 109 2.95 9.02 1.11
C ILE A 109 2.95 10.39 1.79
N ARG A 110 2.05 10.62 2.76
CA ARG A 110 2.00 11.86 3.55
C ARG A 110 3.30 12.11 4.32
N LEU A 111 3.95 11.07 4.84
CA LEU A 111 5.19 11.15 5.62
C LEU A 111 6.44 11.33 4.75
N LYS A 112 6.38 11.08 3.43
CA LYS A 112 7.54 11.19 2.52
C LYS A 112 8.35 12.50 2.70
N PRO A 113 7.76 13.71 2.73
CA PRO A 113 8.54 14.94 2.90
C PRO A 113 9.30 15.00 4.23
N GLN A 114 8.82 14.29 5.26
CA GLN A 114 9.50 14.24 6.55
C GLN A 114 10.66 13.23 6.51
N PHE A 115 10.50 12.09 5.83
CA PHE A 115 11.60 11.17 5.57
C PHE A 115 12.71 11.81 4.71
N GLU A 116 12.35 12.68 3.76
CA GLU A 116 13.30 13.50 2.98
C GLU A 116 14.08 14.45 3.89
N LYS A 117 13.40 15.21 4.77
CA LYS A 117 14.04 16.10 5.75
C LYS A 117 15.00 15.37 6.69
N LEU A 118 14.69 14.14 7.07
CA LEU A 118 15.55 13.30 7.90
C LEU A 118 16.68 12.60 7.11
N GLY A 119 16.70 12.70 5.78
CA GLY A 119 17.71 12.08 4.93
C GLY A 119 17.60 10.55 4.80
N VAL A 120 16.42 9.97 5.09
CA VAL A 120 16.20 8.50 5.12
C VAL A 120 15.22 8.01 4.04
N VAL A 121 14.86 8.86 3.07
CA VAL A 121 13.92 8.50 2.00
C VAL A 121 14.37 7.28 1.18
N ALA A 122 15.68 7.12 0.95
CA ALA A 122 16.22 5.97 0.23
C ALA A 122 15.97 4.64 0.97
N ILE A 123 16.13 4.65 2.30
CA ILE A 123 15.84 3.50 3.16
C ILE A 123 14.35 3.17 3.11
N ALA A 124 13.50 4.18 3.24
CA ALA A 124 12.05 4.00 3.17
C ALA A 124 11.60 3.47 1.80
N SER A 125 12.18 3.97 0.70
CA SER A 125 11.93 3.47 -0.66
C SER A 125 12.30 1.99 -0.80
N GLN A 126 13.46 1.57 -0.28
CA GLN A 126 13.86 0.16 -0.27
C GLN A 126 12.86 -0.73 0.49
N SER A 127 12.40 -0.31 1.66
CA SER A 127 11.38 -1.04 2.42
C SER A 127 10.04 -1.13 1.66
N VAL A 128 9.60 -0.03 1.02
CA VAL A 128 8.37 -0.02 0.22
C VAL A 128 8.48 -0.96 -0.98
N ALA A 129 9.61 -0.94 -1.69
CA ALA A 129 9.85 -1.81 -2.84
C ALA A 129 9.88 -3.30 -2.43
N ALA A 130 10.57 -3.64 -1.34
CA ALA A 130 10.59 -5.01 -0.81
C ALA A 130 9.19 -5.47 -0.41
N PHE A 131 8.44 -4.63 0.32
CA PHE A 131 7.08 -4.93 0.73
C PHE A 131 6.13 -5.14 -0.47
N GLN A 132 6.26 -4.31 -1.53
CA GLN A 132 5.52 -4.47 -2.77
C GLN A 132 5.83 -5.82 -3.44
N GLN A 133 7.11 -6.16 -3.59
CA GLN A 133 7.53 -7.39 -4.24
C GLN A 133 7.01 -8.64 -3.51
N GLU A 134 7.16 -8.67 -2.18
CA GLU A 134 6.71 -9.82 -1.38
C GLU A 134 5.18 -9.95 -1.39
N THR A 135 4.45 -8.83 -1.30
CA THR A 135 2.99 -8.84 -1.39
C THR A 135 2.52 -9.33 -2.76
N GLN A 136 3.17 -8.90 -3.84
CA GLN A 136 2.83 -9.36 -5.19
C GLN A 136 3.06 -10.86 -5.34
N SER A 137 4.18 -11.38 -4.82
CA SER A 137 4.48 -12.82 -4.82
C SER A 137 3.44 -13.61 -4.02
N PHE A 138 3.15 -13.18 -2.80
CA PHE A 138 2.17 -13.82 -1.91
C PHE A 138 0.77 -13.83 -2.54
N ALA A 139 0.30 -12.68 -3.03
CA ALA A 139 -1.02 -12.53 -3.63
C ALA A 139 -1.17 -13.40 -4.90
N ALA A 140 -0.14 -13.46 -5.75
CA ALA A 140 -0.16 -14.29 -6.94
C ALA A 140 -0.30 -15.78 -6.62
N GLN A 141 0.31 -16.24 -5.53
CA GLN A 141 0.18 -17.64 -5.11
C GLN A 141 -1.18 -17.94 -4.46
N LEU A 142 -1.71 -17.03 -3.65
CA LEU A 142 -3.06 -17.17 -3.10
C LEU A 142 -4.13 -17.26 -4.21
N VAL A 143 -3.99 -16.47 -5.28
CA VAL A 143 -4.90 -16.54 -6.44
C VAL A 143 -4.84 -17.91 -7.13
N LYS A 144 -3.66 -18.54 -7.21
CA LYS A 144 -3.51 -19.89 -7.78
C LYS A 144 -4.18 -20.97 -6.92
N LEU A 145 -4.19 -20.80 -5.60
CA LEU A 145 -4.85 -21.73 -4.68
C LEU A 145 -6.36 -21.50 -4.54
N ALA A 146 -6.86 -20.33 -4.93
CA ALA A 146 -8.27 -20.00 -4.80
C ALA A 146 -9.14 -20.97 -5.63
N PRO A 147 -10.21 -21.53 -5.05
CA PRO A 147 -11.21 -22.28 -5.80
C PRO A 147 -11.78 -21.47 -6.96
N ALA A 148 -12.25 -22.14 -8.01
CA ALA A 148 -12.73 -21.49 -9.23
C ALA A 148 -13.82 -20.43 -8.99
N LYS A 149 -14.69 -20.64 -7.98
CA LYS A 149 -15.75 -19.68 -7.61
C LYS A 149 -15.20 -18.38 -7.02
N GLU A 150 -14.07 -18.46 -6.32
CA GLU A 150 -13.47 -17.34 -5.59
C GLU A 150 -12.30 -16.69 -6.34
N GLN A 151 -11.85 -17.28 -7.46
CA GLN A 151 -10.70 -16.81 -8.23
C GLN A 151 -10.85 -15.35 -8.68
N SER A 152 -12.06 -14.93 -9.07
CA SER A 152 -12.32 -13.53 -9.48
C SER A 152 -12.16 -12.56 -8.32
N SER A 153 -12.74 -12.88 -7.16
CA SER A 153 -12.61 -12.09 -5.93
C SER A 153 -11.15 -12.02 -5.46
N ALA A 154 -10.44 -13.15 -5.50
CA ALA A 154 -9.01 -13.23 -5.16
C ALA A 154 -8.16 -12.35 -6.09
N THR A 155 -8.39 -12.45 -7.40
CA THR A 155 -7.65 -11.66 -8.41
C THR A 155 -7.91 -10.18 -8.24
N LYS A 156 -9.16 -9.78 -8.00
CA LYS A 156 -9.52 -8.39 -7.75
C LYS A 156 -8.82 -7.84 -6.50
N LEU A 157 -8.88 -8.58 -5.40
CA LEU A 157 -8.26 -8.18 -4.14
C LEU A 157 -6.73 -8.06 -4.28
N ALA A 158 -6.08 -9.03 -4.94
CA ALA A 158 -4.67 -8.97 -5.27
C ALA A 158 -4.32 -7.73 -6.11
N GLY A 159 -5.17 -7.41 -7.10
CA GLY A 159 -5.04 -6.20 -7.92
C GLY A 159 -5.09 -4.92 -7.08
N GLN A 160 -6.01 -4.83 -6.11
CA GLN A 160 -6.12 -3.67 -5.22
C GLN A 160 -4.88 -3.48 -4.35
N PHE A 161 -4.41 -4.53 -3.67
CA PHE A 161 -3.15 -4.48 -2.90
C PHE A 161 -1.98 -4.02 -3.77
N ASN A 162 -1.80 -4.63 -4.94
CA ASN A 162 -0.70 -4.30 -5.84
C ASN A 162 -0.79 -2.85 -6.35
N GLN A 163 -1.99 -2.35 -6.62
CA GLN A 163 -2.20 -0.97 -7.06
C GLN A 163 -1.86 0.04 -5.96
N ASP A 164 -2.32 -0.19 -4.73
CA ASP A 164 -2.03 0.70 -3.60
C ASP A 164 -0.53 0.71 -3.26
N LEU A 165 0.12 -0.46 -3.25
CA LEU A 165 1.57 -0.53 -3.02
C LEU A 165 2.37 0.09 -4.15
N LYS A 166 1.92 -0.06 -5.40
CA LYS A 166 2.52 0.64 -6.54
C LYS A 166 2.41 2.15 -6.38
N ARG A 167 1.25 2.68 -5.94
CA ARG A 167 1.08 4.12 -5.66
C ARG A 167 2.11 4.60 -4.63
N CYS A 168 2.33 3.84 -3.57
CA CYS A 168 3.34 4.16 -2.56
C CYS A 168 4.75 4.17 -3.16
N ASN A 169 5.11 3.11 -3.89
CA ASN A 169 6.43 2.96 -4.48
C ASN A 169 6.73 4.07 -5.51
N ASP A 170 5.76 4.40 -6.38
CA ASP A 170 5.85 5.49 -7.34
C ASP A 170 6.07 6.83 -6.61
N ALA A 171 5.35 7.07 -5.51
CA ALA A 171 5.49 8.30 -4.73
C ALA A 171 6.89 8.44 -4.11
N TYR A 172 7.48 7.35 -3.61
CA TYR A 172 8.81 7.34 -2.98
C TYR A 172 9.97 7.41 -3.98
N ASN A 173 9.76 6.96 -5.22
CA ASN A 173 10.75 7.03 -6.30
C ASN A 173 10.57 8.22 -7.24
N ALA A 174 9.48 8.99 -7.08
CA ALA A 174 9.34 10.26 -7.77
C ALA A 174 10.49 11.20 -7.36
N PRO A 175 11.10 11.93 -8.33
CA PRO A 175 12.11 12.93 -8.00
C PRO A 175 11.58 13.88 -6.94
N ALA A 176 12.43 14.25 -5.98
CA ALA A 176 12.06 15.20 -4.95
C ALA A 176 11.44 16.42 -5.64
N SER A 177 10.21 16.77 -5.24
CA SER A 177 9.59 18.00 -5.74
C SER A 177 10.55 19.12 -5.38
N THR A 178 11.26 19.64 -6.37
CA THR A 178 12.01 20.87 -6.27
C THR A 178 10.97 21.91 -5.89
N GLY A 179 10.83 22.15 -4.59
CA GLY A 179 10.05 23.25 -4.08
C GLY A 179 10.52 24.45 -4.87
N ALA A 180 9.61 25.04 -5.63
CA ALA A 180 9.85 26.31 -6.27
C ALA A 180 10.24 27.28 -5.14
N SER A 181 11.54 27.47 -4.93
CA SER A 181 12.04 28.71 -4.41
C SER A 181 11.73 29.70 -5.52
N THR A 182 10.57 30.37 -5.38
CA THR A 182 10.24 31.55 -6.17
C THR A 182 11.46 32.44 -6.09
N GLY A 183 12.17 32.54 -7.22
CA GLY A 183 13.45 33.18 -7.29
C GLY A 183 13.34 34.57 -6.70
N VAL A 184 14.23 34.89 -5.77
CA VAL A 184 14.69 36.26 -5.63
C VAL A 184 15.30 36.58 -7.00
N GLN A 185 14.51 37.22 -7.86
CA GLN A 185 15.01 37.86 -9.08
C GLN A 185 16.04 38.89 -8.61
N ALA A 186 17.31 38.53 -8.68
CA ALA A 186 18.37 39.51 -8.68
C ALA A 186 18.14 40.40 -9.90
N ALA A 187 17.75 41.65 -9.65
CA ALA A 187 17.62 42.66 -10.67
C ALA A 187 18.93 42.75 -11.48
N PRO A 188 18.87 42.82 -12.82
CA PRO A 188 20.07 43.02 -13.62
C PRO A 188 20.60 44.43 -13.39
N VAL A 189 21.82 44.51 -12.85
CA VAL A 189 22.60 45.75 -12.76
C VAL A 189 22.91 46.21 -14.18
N THR A 190 22.43 47.41 -14.53
CA THR A 190 22.63 48.04 -15.82
C THR A 190 23.95 48.82 -15.83
N GLY A 191 24.89 48.40 -16.68
CA GLY A 191 26.06 49.15 -17.14
C GLY A 191 26.68 48.36 -18.29
N GLY A 192 26.52 48.74 -19.57
CA GLY A 192 27.24 49.83 -20.23
C GLY A 192 28.72 49.41 -20.37
N THR A 193 29.36 49.19 -21.52
CA THR A 193 29.17 49.58 -22.93
C THR A 193 30.17 48.75 -23.75
N GLY A 194 29.83 48.29 -24.96
CA GLY A 194 30.83 47.75 -25.90
C GLY A 194 30.32 46.79 -26.97
N GLN A 195 29.87 47.33 -28.10
CA GLN A 195 29.74 46.67 -29.41
C GLN A 195 30.70 47.42 -30.38
N PRO A 196 30.99 46.98 -31.63
CA PRO A 196 30.56 45.76 -32.35
C PRO A 196 31.65 45.09 -33.24
N ALA A 197 31.38 43.87 -33.76
CA ALA A 197 31.77 43.46 -35.13
C ALA A 197 31.11 42.12 -35.57
N THR A 198 30.23 42.22 -36.57
CA THR A 198 30.04 41.38 -37.80
C THR A 198 30.49 39.90 -37.78
N SER A 199 29.67 38.90 -38.17
CA SER A 199 29.25 38.66 -39.57
C SER A 199 28.20 37.53 -39.71
N LYS A 200 27.48 37.60 -40.85
CA LYS A 200 26.45 36.74 -41.47
C LYS A 200 26.73 35.22 -41.49
N ASP A 201 25.67 34.38 -41.38
CA ASP A 201 25.03 33.60 -42.48
C ASP A 201 23.95 32.66 -41.87
N SER A 202 22.64 32.78 -42.14
CA SER A 202 21.82 32.32 -43.29
C SER A 202 21.47 30.81 -43.33
N GLY A 203 20.17 30.49 -43.23
CA GLY A 203 19.55 29.19 -43.58
C GLY A 203 18.49 28.74 -42.56
N ALA A 204 17.21 29.15 -42.66
CA ALA A 204 16.10 28.49 -43.37
C ALA A 204 15.83 27.04 -42.92
N ARG A 205 14.62 26.49 -42.74
CA ARG A 205 13.18 26.86 -42.73
C ARG A 205 12.44 25.53 -42.41
N ALA A 206 11.29 25.57 -41.73
CA ALA A 206 10.09 24.70 -41.86
C ALA A 206 9.43 24.48 -40.48
N SER A 207 8.23 24.95 -40.13
CA SER A 207 6.86 24.87 -40.68
C SER A 207 6.13 23.54 -40.50
N GLY A 208 5.09 23.56 -39.66
CA GLY A 208 4.01 22.57 -39.49
C GLY A 208 3.42 22.67 -38.07
N ALA A 209 2.30 23.36 -37.78
CA ALA A 209 0.88 23.07 -38.12
C ALA A 209 0.45 21.66 -37.67
N ALA A 210 -0.70 21.36 -37.06
CA ALA A 210 -1.90 22.08 -36.59
C ALA A 210 -2.80 21.07 -35.81
N GLY A 211 -3.88 21.56 -35.18
CA GLY A 211 -5.08 20.79 -34.74
C GLY A 211 -5.11 20.48 -33.24
N GLY A 212 -6.07 20.94 -32.43
CA GLY A 212 -7.54 20.98 -32.60
C GLY A 212 -8.12 19.68 -32.02
N GLY A 213 -9.14 19.59 -31.17
CA GLY A 213 -10.07 20.50 -30.51
C GLY A 213 -11.16 19.64 -29.83
N GLY A 214 -11.94 20.24 -28.90
CA GLY A 214 -13.25 19.77 -28.42
C GLY A 214 -13.27 18.49 -27.57
N ASP A 215 -14.27 18.21 -26.74
CA ASP A 215 -15.39 18.98 -26.21
C ASP A 215 -16.01 18.14 -25.08
N ALA A 216 -16.87 18.79 -24.30
CA ALA A 216 -17.54 18.31 -23.10
C ALA A 216 -18.30 16.98 -23.19
N VAL A 217 -18.44 16.28 -22.04
CA VAL A 217 -19.72 15.66 -21.64
C VAL A 217 -19.92 15.76 -20.12
N ALA A 218 -21.04 16.36 -19.74
CA ALA A 218 -21.63 16.44 -18.42
C ALA A 218 -22.56 15.24 -18.11
N GLY A 219 -22.87 15.02 -16.83
CA GLY A 219 -23.94 14.15 -16.32
C GLY A 219 -23.55 13.61 -14.94
N ASP A 220 -23.95 14.20 -13.80
CA ASP A 220 -25.30 14.42 -13.27
C ASP A 220 -26.12 13.10 -13.17
N LYS A 221 -26.01 12.37 -12.05
CA LYS A 221 -27.00 12.34 -10.96
C LYS A 221 -26.80 11.17 -9.96
N PRO A 222 -27.20 11.37 -8.69
CA PRO A 222 -27.13 10.38 -7.62
C PRO A 222 -28.46 9.63 -7.42
N HIS A 223 -28.41 8.31 -7.28
CA HIS A 223 -29.51 7.46 -6.79
C HIS A 223 -28.90 6.32 -5.96
N GLY A 224 -29.35 5.94 -4.77
CA GLY A 224 -30.49 6.38 -3.98
C GLY A 224 -30.38 5.80 -2.56
N LEU A 225 -31.07 6.46 -1.62
CA LEU A 225 -31.28 6.00 -0.24
C LEU A 225 -31.94 4.60 -0.24
N VAL A 226 -31.30 3.62 0.39
CA VAL A 226 -31.97 2.38 0.82
C VAL A 226 -32.23 2.47 2.32
N LYS A 227 -33.49 2.72 2.65
CA LYS A 227 -34.06 2.75 4.00
C LYS A 227 -34.26 1.30 4.47
N ARG A 228 -33.34 0.74 5.27
CA ARG A 228 -33.57 -0.57 5.91
C ARG A 228 -34.47 -0.41 7.14
N ARG A 229 -35.72 -0.88 6.99
CA ARG A 229 -36.63 -1.18 8.10
C ARG A 229 -36.08 -2.36 8.89
N SER A 230 -35.63 -2.12 10.12
CA SER A 230 -35.41 -3.20 11.10
C SER A 230 -36.74 -3.52 11.78
N LYS A 231 -37.29 -4.67 11.41
CA LYS A 231 -38.46 -5.31 12.03
C LYS A 231 -38.01 -5.89 13.37
N HIS A 232 -38.35 -5.23 14.48
CA HIS A 232 -38.27 -5.80 15.82
C HIS A 232 -39.33 -6.89 15.97
N GLY A 233 -38.88 -8.15 15.93
CA GLY A 233 -39.67 -9.34 16.20
C GLY A 233 -39.43 -9.81 17.63
N ARG A 234 -40.37 -9.43 18.49
CA ARG A 234 -40.69 -9.93 19.83
C ARG A 234 -40.94 -11.44 19.83
N LYS A 235 -40.34 -12.20 20.76
CA LYS A 235 -40.78 -13.48 21.35
C LYS A 235 -39.85 -13.80 22.52
N GLU A 236 -40.23 -14.37 23.64
CA GLU A 236 -41.48 -14.61 24.36
C GLU A 236 -41.01 -15.18 25.70
N ASP A 237 -41.68 -14.80 26.78
CA ASP A 237 -41.47 -15.33 28.12
C ASP A 237 -41.62 -16.85 28.17
N GLY A 238 -40.83 -17.50 29.03
CA GLY A 238 -40.87 -18.94 29.26
C GLY A 238 -40.39 -19.28 30.67
N GLN A 239 -41.27 -19.07 31.64
CA GLN A 239 -41.13 -19.32 33.07
C GLN A 239 -41.75 -20.68 33.42
N VAL A 240 -40.95 -21.65 33.89
CA VAL A 240 -41.31 -22.81 34.75
C VAL A 240 -39.99 -23.55 35.05
N ALA A 241 -39.62 -23.97 36.26
CA ALA A 241 -40.22 -24.01 37.59
C ALA A 241 -39.08 -23.92 38.63
#